data_AF-A0A925QA11-F1
#
_entry.id   AF-A0A925QA11-F1
#
_cell.length_a   1.000
_cell.length_b   1.000
_cell.length_c   1.000
_cell.angle_alpha   90.00
_cell.angle_beta   90.00
_cell.angle_gamma   90.00
#
_symmetry.space_group_name_H-M   'P 1'
#
loop_
_entity.id
_entity.type
_entity.pdbx_description
1 polymer ?
#
loop_
_entity_poly.entity_id
_entity_poly.type
_entity_poly.pdbx_seq_one_letter_code
_entity_poly.pdbx_strand_id
1 'polypeptide(L)' 'MWDAKRQLIWLGAGLALGTFVAYSDAHLEDGTFVPRFFIFMESLVLIIIGTLFYVYSRKKP' A
#
# COMPACT_ATOMS: atom_id res chain seq x y z
N MET A 1 14.60 -19.20 3.05
CA MET A 1 14.49 -17.88 3.70
C MET A 1 14.11 -16.87 2.64
N TRP A 2 12.92 -16.28 2.72
CA TRP A 2 12.61 -15.10 1.92
C TRP A 2 13.49 -13.97 2.44
N ASP A 3 14.58 -13.67 1.72
CA ASP A 3 15.57 -12.68 2.13
C ASP A 3 14.89 -11.37 2.53
N ALA A 4 15.16 -10.89 3.75
CA ALA A 4 14.55 -9.68 4.30
C ALA A 4 14.67 -8.47 3.35
N LYS A 5 15.74 -8.42 2.54
CA LYS A 5 15.93 -7.44 1.47
C LYS A 5 14.81 -7.48 0.43
N ARG A 6 14.40 -8.67 -0.02
CA ARG A 6 13.34 -8.82 -1.01
C ARG A 6 11.98 -8.46 -0.40
N GLN A 7 11.74 -8.80 0.87
CA GLN A 7 10.53 -8.38 1.58
C GLN A 7 10.40 -6.86 1.66
N LEU A 8 11.49 -6.15 1.98
CA LEU A 8 11.56 -4.69 1.98
C LEU A 8 11.31 -4.08 0.61
N ILE A 9 11.88 -4.67 -0.45
CA ILE A 9 11.64 -4.22 -1.84
C ILE A 9 10.16 -4.38 -2.22
N TRP A 10 9.53 -5.50 -1.88
CA TRP A 10 8.10 -5.71 -2.15
C TRP A 10 7.20 -4.79 -1.32
N LEU A 11 7.57 -4.51 -0.08
CA LEU A 11 6.88 -3.54 0.78
C LEU A 11 6.95 -2.14 0.17
N GLY A 12 8.15 -1.70 -0.20
CA GLY A 12 8.37 -0.40 -0.83
C GLY A 12 7.66 -0.26 -2.18
N ALA A 13 7.73 -1.29 -3.03
CA ALA A 13 7.05 -1.31 -4.32
C ALA A 13 5.51 -1.31 -4.15
N GLY A 14 4.97 -2.10 -3.22
CA GLY A 14 3.55 -2.14 -2.93
C GLY A 14 3.02 -0.83 -2.36
N LEU A 15 3.78 -0.19 -1.47
CA LEU A 15 3.48 1.15 -0.97
C LEU A 15 3.51 2.17 -2.10
N ALA A 16 4.60 2.25 -2.85
CA ALA A 16 4.74 3.24 -3.92
C ALA A 16 3.65 3.14 -4.99
N LEU A 17 3.35 1.92 -5.44
CA LEU A 17 2.27 1.69 -6.42
C LEU A 17 0.89 1.93 -5.82
N GLY A 18 0.65 1.48 -4.59
CA GLY A 18 -0.63 1.69 -3.90
C GLY A 18 -0.92 3.16 -3.67
N THR A 19 0.06 3.92 -3.18
CA THR A 19 -0.05 5.38 -3.01
C THR A 19 -0.22 6.10 -4.34
N PHE A 20 0.46 5.68 -5.41
CA PHE A 20 0.28 6.25 -6.73
C PHE A 20 -1.14 6.05 -7.29
N VAL A 21 -1.69 4.84 -7.13
CA VAL A 21 -3.07 4.53 -7.54
C VAL A 21 -4.07 5.31 -6.69
N ALA A 22 -3.91 5.31 -5.36
CA ALA A 22 -4.78 6.05 -4.44
C ALA A 22 -4.75 7.56 -4.71
N TYR A 23 -3.58 8.12 -5.03
CA TYR A 23 -3.43 9.52 -5.42
C TYR A 23 -4.14 9.83 -6.74
N SER A 24 -3.99 8.96 -7.74
CA SER A 24 -4.61 9.14 -9.06
C SER A 24 -6.13 9.05 -8.98
N ASP A 25 -6.67 8.11 -8.20
CA ASP A 25 -8.10 7.90 -8.01
C ASP A 25 -8.74 8.98 -7.12
N ALA A 26 -7.95 9.64 -6.27
CA ALA A 26 -8.41 10.74 -5.44
C ALA A 26 -8.56 12.08 -6.18
N HIS A 27 -8.19 12.14 -7.46
CA HIS A 27 -8.52 13.27 -8.33
C HIS A 27 -9.86 13.02 -9.00
N LEU A 28 -10.80 13.95 -8.82
CA LEU A 28 -12.06 13.97 -9.53
C LEU A 28 -11.84 14.32 -11.01
N GLU A 29 -12.88 14.14 -11.83
CA GLU A 29 -12.84 14.41 -13.28
C GLU A 29 -12.52 15.87 -13.63
N ASP A 30 -12.73 16.79 -12.69
CA ASP A 30 -12.40 18.21 -12.77
C ASP A 30 -10.97 18.55 -12.29
N GLY A 31 -10.21 17.55 -11.84
CA GLY A 31 -8.87 17.71 -11.26
C GLY A 31 -8.86 18.09 -9.78
N THR A 32 -10.00 18.15 -9.11
CA THR A 32 -10.07 18.43 -7.68
C THR A 32 -9.57 17.23 -6.88
N PHE A 33 -8.49 17.42 -6.11
CA PHE A 33 -8.00 16.42 -5.18
C PHE A 33 -8.89 16.34 -3.94
N VAL A 34 -9.35 15.14 -3.58
CA VAL A 34 -10.20 14.89 -2.41
C VAL A 34 -9.37 14.21 -1.31
N PRO A 35 -8.83 14.96 -0.32
CA PRO A 35 -7.89 14.41 0.67
C PRO A 35 -8.52 13.32 1.54
N ARG A 36 -9.82 13.45 1.85
CA ARG A 36 -10.55 12.46 2.65
C ARG A 36 -10.61 11.10 1.94
N PHE A 37 -10.84 11.10 0.63
CA PHE A 37 -10.91 9.88 -0.15
C PHE A 37 -9.52 9.26 -0.31
N PHE A 38 -8.50 10.09 -0.55
CA PHE A 38 -7.10 9.67 -0.56
C PHE A 38 -6.71 8.97 0.74
N ILE A 39 -6.96 9.59 1.91
CA ILE A 39 -6.61 9.00 3.21
C ILE A 39 -7.34 7.67 3.43
N PHE A 40 -8.60 7.56 3.00
CA PHE A 40 -9.36 6.32 3.08
C PHE A 40 -8.72 5.21 2.23
N MET A 41 -8.43 5.49 0.95
CA MET A 41 -7.78 4.53 0.05
C MET A 41 -6.37 4.15 0.51
N GLU A 42 -5.57 5.13 0.92
CA GLU A 42 -4.23 4.93 1.45
C GLU A 42 -4.24 4.06 2.71
N SER A 43 -5.21 4.29 3.62
CA SER A 43 -5.35 3.48 4.84
C SER A 43 -5.70 2.03 4.53
N LEU A 44 -6.53 1.76 3.50
CA LEU A 44 -6.83 0.41 3.04
C LEU A 44 -5.58 -0.29 2.50
N VAL A 45 -4.80 0.41 1.67
CA VAL A 45 -3.53 -0.11 1.14
C VAL A 45 -2.58 -0.47 2.28
N LEU A 46 -2.40 0.43 3.25
CA LEU A 46 -1.55 0.20 4.41
C LEU A 46 -2.03 -1.00 5.26
N ILE A 47 -3.34 -1.14 5.46
CA ILE A 47 -3.93 -2.28 6.17
C ILE A 47 -3.67 -3.58 5.41
N ILE A 48 -3.84 -3.62 4.09
CA ILE A 48 -3.59 -4.81 3.27
C ILE A 48 -2.10 -5.20 3.33
N ILE A 49 -1.21 -4.24 3.08
CA ILE A 49 0.25 -4.47 3.12
C ILE A 49 0.68 -4.93 4.51
N GLY A 50 0.20 -4.26 5.56
CA GLY A 50 0.48 -4.63 6.96
C GLY A 50 -0.02 -6.02 7.32
N THR A 51 -1.23 -6.37 6.87
CA THR A 51 -1.83 -7.70 7.10
C THR A 51 -1.06 -8.78 6.35
N LEU A 52 -0.76 -8.58 5.07
CA LEU A 52 0.02 -9.52 4.27
C LEU A 52 1.41 -9.71 4.84
N PHE A 53 2.08 -8.62 5.26
CA PHE A 53 3.38 -8.68 5.90
C PHE A 53 3.32 -9.46 7.22
N TYR A 54 2.31 -9.19 8.06
CA TYR A 54 2.10 -9.91 9.31
C TYR A 54 1.88 -11.41 9.08
N VAL A 55 0.99 -11.76 8.15
CA VAL A 55 0.69 -13.16 7.80
C VAL A 55 1.93 -13.87 7.25
N TYR A 56 2.67 -13.25 6.33
CA TYR A 56 3.90 -13.84 5.77
C TYR A 56 5.02 -13.95 6.81
N SER A 57 5.15 -12.96 7.70
CA SER A 57 6.12 -12.97 8.80
C SER A 57 5.83 -14.09 9.82
N ARG A 58 4.54 -14.39 10.05
CA ARG A 58 4.09 -15.45 10.96
C ARG A 58 4.20 -16.86 10.35
N LYS A 59 4.21 -16.98 9.02
CA LYS A 59 4.59 -18.22 8.32
C LYS A 59 6.12 -18.38 8.30
N LYS A 60 6.73 -18.48 9.49
CA LYS A 60 8.02 -19.16 9.62
C LYS A 60 7.73 -20.68 9.73
N PRO A 61 8.34 -21.55 8.90
CA PRO A 61 8.50 -22.95 9.30
C PRO A 61 9.37 -23.05 10.56
#